data_AF-A0A7J2YE77-F1
#
_entry.id   AF-A0A7J2YE77-F1
#
_cell.length_a   1.000
_cell.length_b   1.000
_cell.length_c   1.000
_cell.angle_alpha   90.00
_cell.angle_beta   90.00
_cell.angle_gamma   90.00
#
_symmetry.space_group_name_H-M   'P 1'
#
loop_
_entity.id
_entity.type
_entity.pdbx_description
1 polymer ?
#
loop_
_entity_poly.entity_id
_entity_poly.type
_entity_poly.pdbx_seq_one_letter_code
_entity_poly.pdbx_strand_id
1 'polypeptide(L)'
;MTFRQSGNDNSKDFDWIEILLNIGIPDGRHRIIATVLAPYLINVKNLEVSEAEKAIQSWTEKCERYEPIRGNISAFITRSCLNAYRLRKKPKDLDFLKVRHPTLYREIVSLASSYTMVE
;
A
#
# COMPACT_ATOMS: atom_id res chain seq x y z
N MET A 1 -30.36 -22.40 7.26
CA MET A 1 -29.79 -21.49 6.25
C MET A 1 -28.29 -21.62 6.33
N THR A 2 -27.73 -22.51 5.52
CA THR A 2 -26.31 -22.89 5.56
C THR A 2 -25.59 -22.00 4.55
N PHE A 3 -24.68 -21.15 5.02
CA PHE A 3 -23.85 -20.33 4.15
C PHE A 3 -23.04 -21.24 3.23
N ARG A 4 -23.41 -21.20 1.95
CA ARG A 4 -22.77 -21.91 0.85
C ARG A 4 -21.40 -21.26 0.63
N GLN A 5 -20.33 -21.93 1.04
CA GLN A 5 -18.99 -21.59 0.56
C GLN A 5 -18.96 -21.89 -0.94
N SER A 6 -18.95 -20.84 -1.75
CA SER A 6 -18.69 -20.91 -3.18
C SER A 6 -18.15 -19.57 -3.64
N GLY A 7 -16.85 -19.50 -3.95
CA GLY A 7 -16.31 -18.42 -4.77
C GLY A 7 -14.83 -18.12 -4.56
N ASN A 8 -13.99 -18.68 -5.44
CA ASN A 8 -12.60 -18.31 -5.75
C ASN A 8 -11.50 -18.55 -4.70
N ASP A 9 -10.78 -19.66 -4.92
CA ASP A 9 -9.33 -19.70 -4.75
C ASP A 9 -8.66 -18.50 -5.46
N ASN A 10 -7.75 -17.82 -4.75
CA ASN A 10 -6.80 -16.82 -5.28
C ASN A 10 -7.28 -15.36 -5.48
N SER A 11 -8.31 -14.90 -4.78
CA SER A 11 -8.48 -13.44 -4.58
C SER A 11 -7.36 -12.97 -3.67
N LYS A 12 -6.28 -12.40 -4.24
CA LYS A 12 -5.28 -11.68 -3.44
C LYS A 12 -6.01 -10.58 -2.69
N ASP A 13 -6.18 -10.81 -1.40
CA ASP A 13 -6.86 -9.87 -0.53
C ASP A 13 -5.99 -8.61 -0.43
N PHE A 14 -6.51 -7.52 -1.00
CA PHE A 14 -5.86 -6.22 -1.00
C PHE A 14 -6.48 -5.28 0.02
N ASP A 15 -7.40 -5.75 0.86
CA ASP A 15 -8.10 -4.92 1.85
C ASP A 15 -7.12 -4.28 2.83
N TRP A 16 -6.04 -4.99 3.16
CA TRP A 16 -4.95 -4.44 3.98
C TRP A 16 -4.26 -3.23 3.34
N ILE A 17 -4.26 -3.09 2.00
CA ILE A 17 -3.69 -1.94 1.29
C ILE A 17 -4.60 -0.72 1.45
N GLU A 18 -5.92 -0.91 1.43
CA GLU A 18 -6.88 0.16 1.70
C GLU A 18 -6.75 0.67 3.14
N ILE A 19 -6.63 -0.25 4.10
CA ILE A 19 -6.35 0.10 5.50
C ILE A 19 -5.02 0.87 5.59
N LEU A 20 -3.98 0.39 4.90
CA LEU A 20 -2.66 1.04 4.87
C LEU A 20 -2.73 2.48 4.35
N LEU A 21 -3.54 2.74 3.31
CA LEU A 21 -3.78 4.08 2.76
C LEU A 21 -4.42 5.03 3.79
N ASN A 22 -5.11 4.50 4.80
CA ASN A 22 -5.76 5.28 5.86
C ASN A 22 -4.87 5.58 7.07
N ILE A 23 -3.98 4.69 7.45
CA ILE A 23 -3.20 4.79 8.70
C ILE A 23 -1.82 5.48 8.56
N GLY A 24 -1.16 5.36 7.40
CA GLY A 24 0.26 5.75 7.26
C GLY A 24 1.21 4.83 8.04
N ILE A 25 2.52 4.92 7.78
CA ILE A 25 3.54 4.09 8.45
C ILE A 25 4.81 4.91 8.78
N PRO A 26 5.55 4.53 9.83
CA PRO A 26 6.78 5.21 10.22
C PRO A 26 7.95 4.95 9.26
N ASP A 27 8.25 3.69 8.96
CA ASP A 27 9.39 3.29 8.12
C ASP A 27 8.97 2.51 6.87
N GLY A 28 9.88 2.30 5.91
CA GLY A 28 9.63 1.52 4.70
C GLY A 28 8.79 2.24 3.65
N ARG A 29 8.50 3.54 3.84
CA ARG A 29 7.60 4.36 3.00
C ARG A 29 7.93 4.29 1.50
N HIS A 30 9.18 4.53 1.13
CA HIS A 30 9.66 4.44 -0.25
C HIS A 30 9.44 3.04 -0.86
N ARG A 31 9.66 1.99 -0.07
CA ARG A 31 9.49 0.61 -0.52
C ARG A 31 8.01 0.30 -0.75
N ILE A 32 7.15 0.68 0.18
CA ILE A 32 5.70 0.49 0.09
C ILE A 32 5.12 1.24 -1.12
N ILE A 33 5.53 2.50 -1.34
CA ILE A 33 5.13 3.26 -2.52
C ILE A 33 5.48 2.51 -3.81
N ALA A 34 6.74 2.08 -3.96
CA ALA A 34 7.23 1.51 -5.21
C ALA A 34 6.76 0.07 -5.48
N THR A 35 6.46 -0.71 -4.44
CA THR A 35 6.19 -2.15 -4.55
C THR A 35 4.74 -2.53 -4.27
N VAL A 36 3.98 -1.68 -3.57
CA VAL A 36 2.61 -1.95 -3.16
C VAL A 36 1.68 -0.87 -3.69
N LEU A 37 1.78 0.37 -3.19
CA LEU A 37 0.77 1.42 -3.45
C LEU A 37 0.69 1.80 -4.93
N ALA A 38 1.80 2.16 -5.57
CA ALA A 38 1.75 2.57 -6.98
C ALA A 38 1.27 1.42 -7.90
N PRO A 39 1.79 0.18 -7.80
CA PRO A 39 1.25 -0.97 -8.54
C PRO A 39 -0.23 -1.25 -8.27
N TYR A 40 -0.68 -1.13 -7.02
CA TYR A 40 -2.06 -1.40 -6.63
C TYR A 40 -3.02 -0.34 -7.19
N LEU A 41 -2.74 0.94 -6.94
CA LEU A 41 -3.60 2.05 -7.39
C LEU A 41 -3.74 2.08 -8.92
N ILE A 42 -2.65 1.84 -9.65
CA ILE A 42 -2.65 1.94 -11.11
C ILE A 42 -3.15 0.65 -11.78
N ASN A 43 -2.66 -0.52 -11.38
CA ASN A 43 -2.93 -1.76 -12.12
C ASN A 43 -4.01 -2.64 -11.49
N VAL A 44 -4.48 -2.33 -10.27
CA VAL A 44 -5.59 -3.03 -9.61
C VAL A 44 -6.81 -2.12 -9.50
N LYS A 45 -6.67 -0.91 -8.93
CA LYS A 45 -7.77 0.08 -8.90
C LYS A 45 -7.99 0.81 -10.23
N ASN A 46 -7.10 0.64 -11.21
CA ASN A 46 -7.18 1.29 -12.53
C ASN A 46 -7.28 2.83 -12.47
N LEU A 47 -6.65 3.44 -11.47
CA LEU A 47 -6.55 4.90 -11.40
C LEU A 47 -5.60 5.44 -12.46
N GLU A 48 -5.84 6.67 -12.90
CA GLU A 48 -4.85 7.37 -13.71
C GLU A 48 -3.59 7.67 -12.89
N VAL A 49 -2.46 7.82 -13.58
CA VAL A 49 -1.16 8.13 -12.95
C VAL A 49 -1.28 9.36 -12.05
N SER A 50 -1.98 10.41 -12.50
CA SER A 50 -2.16 11.65 -11.73
C SER A 50 -3.01 11.47 -10.47
N GLU A 51 -4.02 10.61 -10.52
CA GLU A 51 -4.88 10.29 -9.37
C GLU A 51 -4.13 9.42 -8.35
N ALA A 52 -3.36 8.44 -8.83
CA ALA A 52 -2.51 7.61 -7.99
C ALA A 52 -1.42 8.45 -7.30
N GLU A 53 -0.82 9.41 -8.00
CA GLU A 53 0.14 10.35 -7.40
C GLU A 53 -0.48 11.16 -6.25
N LYS A 54 -1.69 11.72 -6.46
CA LYS A 54 -2.41 12.46 -5.41
C LYS A 54 -2.73 11.57 -4.20
N ALA A 55 -3.23 10.36 -4.44
CA ALA A 55 -3.55 9.42 -3.36
C ALA A 55 -2.30 9.05 -2.53
N ILE A 56 -1.16 8.82 -3.19
CA ILE A 56 0.09 8.52 -2.50
C ILE A 56 0.63 9.76 -1.78
N GLN A 57 0.50 10.95 -2.35
CA GLN A 57 0.88 12.20 -1.70
C GLN A 57 0.10 12.41 -0.40
N SER A 58 -1.23 12.25 -0.43
CA SER A 58 -2.06 12.31 0.78
C SER A 58 -1.70 11.22 1.79
N TRP A 59 -1.31 10.03 1.33
CA TRP A 59 -0.80 8.99 2.23
C TRP A 59 0.53 9.37 2.88
N THR A 60 1.44 10.02 2.15
CA THR A 60 2.72 10.48 2.71
C THR A 60 2.54 11.53 3.79
N GLU A 61 1.57 12.44 3.65
CA GLU A 61 1.22 13.42 4.70
C GLU A 61 0.79 12.74 6.01
N LYS A 62 0.08 11.61 5.93
CA LYS A 62 -0.27 10.81 7.12
C LYS A 62 0.97 10.20 7.77
N CYS A 63 1.97 9.85 6.97
CA CYS A 63 3.24 9.29 7.45
C CYS A 63 4.15 10.33 8.12
N GLU A 64 4.00 11.62 7.79
CA GLU A 64 4.80 12.70 8.40
C GLU A 64 4.53 12.86 9.91
N ARG A 65 3.41 12.34 10.41
CA ARG A 65 3.10 12.28 11.85
C ARG A 65 4.12 11.49 12.66
N TYR A 66 4.82 10.54 12.04
CA TYR A 66 5.81 9.70 12.71
C TYR A 66 7.22 10.28 12.59
N GLU A 67 7.65 10.60 11.36
CA GLU A 67 8.94 11.22 11.07
C GLU A 67 8.83 12.00 9.76
N PRO A 68 9.49 13.17 9.61
CA PRO A 68 9.61 13.84 8.31
C PRO A 68 10.16 12.92 7.22
N ILE A 69 9.61 12.99 6.02
CA ILE A 69 10.14 12.24 4.88
C ILE A 69 11.39 12.97 4.37
N ARG A 70 12.52 12.26 4.34
CA ARG A 70 13.77 12.81 3.79
C ARG A 70 13.82 12.67 2.28
N GLY A 71 14.31 13.71 1.61
CA GLY A 71 14.54 13.73 0.16
C GLY A 71 13.34 14.21 -0.65
N ASN A 72 13.47 14.16 -1.98
CA ASN A 72 12.41 14.59 -2.89
C ASN A 72 11.37 13.48 -3.09
N ILE A 73 10.43 13.38 -2.13
CA ILE A 73 9.38 12.35 -2.15
C ILE A 73 8.45 12.49 -3.35
N SER A 74 8.11 13.71 -3.76
CA SER A 74 7.25 13.97 -4.91
C SER A 74 7.82 13.36 -6.19
N ALA A 75 9.10 13.62 -6.49
CA ALA A 75 9.78 13.02 -7.64
C ALA A 75 9.83 11.48 -7.54
N PHE A 76 9.99 10.94 -6.34
CA PHE A 76 9.98 9.50 -6.12
C PHE A 76 8.59 8.87 -6.36
N ILE A 77 7.52 9.54 -5.93
CA ILE A 77 6.12 9.12 -6.17
C ILE A 77 5.86 9.09 -7.67
N THR A 78 6.13 10.18 -8.39
CA THR A 78 5.94 10.26 -9.84
C THR A 78 6.71 9.16 -10.57
N ARG A 79 7.99 8.97 -10.24
CA ARG A 79 8.79 7.89 -10.82
C ARG A 79 8.20 6.50 -10.52
N SER A 80 7.69 6.29 -9.31
CA SER A 80 7.11 5.01 -8.90
C SER A 80 5.80 4.72 -9.64
N CYS A 81 4.93 5.71 -9.78
CA CYS A 81 3.68 5.62 -10.54
C CYS A 81 3.95 5.34 -12.02
N LEU A 82 4.83 6.12 -12.66
CA LEU A 82 5.21 5.91 -14.06
C LEU A 82 5.82 4.52 -14.28
N ASN A 83 6.68 4.05 -13.36
CA ASN A 83 7.26 2.71 -13.46
C ASN A 83 6.21 1.61 -13.29
N ALA A 84 5.25 1.78 -12.37
CA ALA A 84 4.16 0.83 -12.17
C ALA A 84 3.26 0.74 -13.41
N TYR A 85 2.95 1.87 -14.03
CA TYR A 85 2.19 1.95 -15.28
C TYR A 85 2.94 1.28 -16.44
N ARG A 86 4.18 1.72 -16.71
CA ARG A 86 4.98 1.25 -17.86
C ARG A 86 5.28 -0.24 -17.80
N LEU A 87 5.58 -0.76 -16.61
CA LEU A 87 5.98 -2.16 -16.42
C LEU A 87 4.81 -3.06 -16.04
N ARG A 88 3.58 -2.54 -15.97
CA ARG A 88 2.38 -3.27 -15.53
C ARG A 88 2.62 -4.07 -14.24
N LYS A 89 3.34 -3.45 -13.29
CA LYS A 89 3.74 -4.11 -12.05
C LYS A 89 2.51 -4.54 -11.26
N LYS A 90 2.55 -5.76 -10.73
CA LYS A 90 1.56 -6.21 -9.74
C LYS A 90 2.02 -5.79 -8.34
N PRO A 91 1.10 -5.38 -7.46
CA PRO A 91 1.44 -5.12 -6.07
C PRO A 91 1.98 -6.39 -5.42
N LYS A 92 2.98 -6.20 -4.56
CA LYS A 92 3.48 -7.28 -3.71
C LYS A 92 2.43 -7.64 -2.67
N ASP A 93 2.32 -8.94 -2.40
CA ASP A 93 1.46 -9.46 -1.35
C ASP A 93 2.11 -9.24 0.03
N LEU A 94 1.27 -9.37 1.04
CA LEU A 94 1.68 -9.23 2.43
C LEU A 94 2.69 -10.32 2.84
N ASP A 95 2.59 -11.52 2.26
CA ASP A 95 3.56 -12.61 2.48
C ASP A 95 4.97 -12.25 1.97
N PHE A 96 5.09 -11.57 0.83
CA PHE A 96 6.39 -11.07 0.38
C PHE A 96 7.01 -10.11 1.40
N LEU A 97 6.20 -9.24 2.01
CA LEU A 97 6.66 -8.34 3.08
C LEU A 97 7.05 -9.12 4.32
N LYS A 98 6.27 -10.12 4.74
CA LYS A 98 6.57 -10.98 5.89
C LYS A 98 7.94 -11.66 5.77
N VAL A 99 8.27 -12.16 4.58
CA VAL A 99 9.54 -12.87 4.34
C VAL A 99 10.72 -11.91 4.19
N ARG A 100 10.58 -10.84 3.40
CA ARG A 100 11.70 -9.96 3.06
C ARG A 100 11.93 -8.86 4.10
N HIS A 101 10.86 -8.38 4.74
CA HIS A 101 10.86 -7.25 5.66
C HIS A 101 9.94 -7.52 6.86
N PRO A 102 10.32 -8.48 7.73
CA PRO A 102 9.47 -8.93 8.83
C PRO A 102 9.14 -7.80 9.84
N THR A 103 10.03 -6.82 10.01
CA THR A 103 9.79 -5.65 10.86
C THR A 103 8.65 -4.79 10.31
N LEU A 104 8.75 -4.40 9.04
CA LEU A 104 7.73 -3.64 8.32
C LEU A 104 6.38 -4.37 8.30
N TYR A 105 6.39 -5.69 8.08
CA TYR A 105 5.17 -6.50 8.15
C TYR A 105 4.51 -6.41 9.53
N ARG A 106 5.28 -6.58 10.61
CA ARG A 106 4.75 -6.51 11.98
C ARG A 106 4.17 -5.14 12.29
N GLU A 107 4.83 -4.07 11.87
CA GLU A 107 4.34 -2.70 12.05
C GLU A 107 3.01 -2.48 11.32
N ILE A 108 2.93 -2.85 10.03
CA ILE A 108 1.70 -2.72 9.25
C ILE A 108 0.56 -3.51 9.90
N VAL A 109 0.80 -4.75 10.30
CA VAL A 109 -0.22 -5.59 10.94
C VAL A 109 -0.63 -5.03 12.30
N SER A 110 0.32 -4.53 13.10
CA SER A 110 0.03 -3.92 14.39
C SER A 110 -0.82 -2.65 14.24
N LEU A 111 -0.49 -1.79 13.28
CA LEU A 111 -1.23 -0.56 13.03
C LEU A 111 -2.62 -0.85 12.43
N ALA A 112 -2.72 -1.81 11.51
CA ALA A 112 -3.99 -2.23 10.94
C ALA A 112 -4.93 -2.84 12.01
N SER A 113 -4.39 -3.68 12.90
CA SER A 113 -5.17 -4.27 14.01
C SER A 113 -5.70 -3.19 14.96
N SER A 114 -4.89 -2.17 15.25
CA SER A 114 -5.32 -1.03 16.08
C SER A 114 -6.39 -0.17 15.40
N TYR A 115 -6.37 -0.06 14.07
CA TYR A 115 -7.39 0.69 13.32
C TYR A 115 -8.75 -0.03 13.33
N THR A 116 -8.78 -1.34 13.10
CA THR A 116 -10.02 -2.14 13.08
C THR A 116 -10.72 -2.22 14.44
N MET A 117 -10.04 -1.93 15.55
CA MET A 117 -10.66 -1.88 16.89
C MET A 117 -11.31 -0.53 17.24
N VAL A 118 -11.13 0.50 16.40
CA VAL A 118 -11.56 1.87 16.69
C VAL A 118 -12.76 2.31 15.82
N GLU A 119 -13.09 1.55 14.76
CA GLU A 119 -14.33 1.70 13.97
C GLU A 119 -15.44 0.76 14.44
#